data_AF-A0AB35ZDN9-F1
#
_entry.id   AF-A0AB35ZDN9-F1
#
_cell.length_a   1.000
_cell.length_b   1.000
_cell.length_c   1.000
_cell.angle_alpha   90.00
_cell.angle_beta   90.00
_cell.angle_gamma   90.00
#
_symmetry.space_group_name_H-M   'P 1'
#
loop_
_entity.id
_entity.type
_entity.pdbx_description
1 polymer ?
#
loop_
_entity_poly.entity_id
_entity_poly.type
_entity_poly.pdbx_seq_one_letter_code
_entity_poly.pdbx_strand_id
1 'polypeptide(L)'
;MGIKGFKVDFMDRDDQTAIEMVERLAACTAKHHLILDLHGIYKPVGLNRTYPNILNYESVFGMEECRWTEAKNDMPLYDVTFPYIRMMAGQVDFTPGAMRNGTRDNWKAIYTKPISMGTRCHQAACYIVQDSPFTMLADTPTNYEADEPYTRYIASLPVVFDKTIVPQGEIGKYIVTARKKGNDWYVGGQSNWDERTLTLKFDFLTDGDYEAIVLKDGINANHDAENYKIEKSVINQKSEMKIHLASGGGFVIKVIKK
;
A
#
# COMPACT_ATOMS: atom_id res chain seq x y z
N MET A 1 21.36 22.38 9.45
CA MET A 1 21.03 21.70 8.19
C MET A 1 19.55 21.33 8.05
N GLY A 2 18.79 21.12 9.14
CA GLY A 2 17.32 20.95 9.04
C GLY A 2 16.84 19.57 8.59
N ILE A 3 17.76 18.62 8.38
CA ILE A 3 17.48 17.21 8.06
C ILE A 3 16.51 16.62 9.09
N LYS A 4 15.55 15.81 8.62
CA LYS A 4 14.49 15.22 9.45
C LYS A 4 14.67 13.75 9.75
N GLY A 5 15.51 13.06 9.00
CA GLY A 5 15.76 11.64 9.18
C GLY A 5 16.73 11.07 8.17
N PHE A 6 16.91 9.76 8.24
CA PHE A 6 17.75 8.99 7.33
C PHE A 6 17.01 7.75 6.85
N LYS A 7 17.25 7.40 5.59
CA LYS A 7 17.02 6.06 5.05
C LYS A 7 18.39 5.39 4.98
N VAL A 8 18.62 4.36 5.79
CA VAL A 8 19.90 3.65 5.88
C VAL A 8 19.72 2.28 5.28
N ASP A 9 20.67 1.88 4.44
CA ASP A 9 20.52 0.77 3.49
C ASP A 9 21.78 -0.12 3.47
N PHE A 10 21.65 -1.30 2.87
CA PHE A 10 22.71 -2.29 2.63
C PHE A 10 23.37 -2.81 3.92
N MET A 11 22.55 -3.17 4.92
CA MET A 11 23.06 -3.92 6.07
C MET A 11 23.33 -5.38 5.70
N ASP A 12 22.43 -6.00 4.94
CA ASP A 12 22.46 -7.35 4.34
C ASP A 12 22.86 -8.47 5.31
N ARG A 13 22.59 -8.25 6.61
CA ARG A 13 23.07 -9.08 7.72
C ARG A 13 22.10 -9.03 8.90
N ASP A 14 21.97 -10.15 9.59
CA ASP A 14 21.20 -10.31 10.82
C ASP A 14 22.00 -10.98 11.95
N ASP A 15 23.34 -10.99 11.85
CA ASP A 15 24.19 -11.40 12.96
C ASP A 15 24.17 -10.36 14.09
N GLN A 16 24.63 -10.77 15.27
CA GLN A 16 24.60 -9.94 16.48
C GLN A 16 25.21 -8.54 16.27
N THR A 17 26.30 -8.42 15.51
CA THR A 17 26.95 -7.13 15.28
C THR A 17 26.05 -6.18 14.48
N ALA A 18 25.35 -6.70 13.48
CA ALA A 18 24.41 -5.94 12.67
C ALA A 18 23.18 -5.52 13.49
N ILE A 19 22.65 -6.42 14.33
CA ILE A 19 21.54 -6.11 15.24
C ILE A 19 21.93 -4.99 16.21
N GLU A 20 23.07 -5.10 16.88
CA GLU A 20 23.58 -4.07 17.78
C GLU A 20 23.84 -2.74 17.05
N MET A 21 24.26 -2.77 15.79
CA MET A 21 24.40 -1.57 14.97
C MET A 21 23.06 -0.89 14.70
N VAL A 22 22.03 -1.64 14.32
CA VAL A 22 20.68 -1.12 14.06
C VAL A 22 20.11 -0.47 15.32
N GLU A 23 20.28 -1.08 16.50
CA GLU A 23 19.86 -0.47 17.76
C GLU A 23 20.62 0.82 18.08
N ARG A 24 21.94 0.86 17.85
CA ARG A 24 22.73 2.10 18.00
C ARG A 24 22.29 3.19 17.04
N LEU A 25 21.98 2.86 15.79
CA LEU A 25 21.43 3.80 14.80
C LEU A 25 20.10 4.37 15.28
N ALA A 26 19.18 3.51 15.72
CA ALA A 26 17.86 3.92 16.22
C ALA A 26 17.96 4.84 17.45
N ALA A 27 18.81 4.50 18.42
CA ALA A 27 19.04 5.30 19.62
C ALA A 27 19.70 6.65 19.28
N CYS A 28 20.67 6.66 18.37
CA CYS A 28 21.34 7.87 17.92
C CYS A 28 20.37 8.81 17.21
N THR A 29 19.61 8.32 16.23
CA THR A 29 18.63 9.14 15.51
C THR A 29 17.53 9.64 16.45
N ALA A 30 17.07 8.82 17.40
CA ALA A 30 16.11 9.23 18.42
C ALA A 30 16.63 10.40 19.27
N LYS A 31 17.87 10.29 19.79
CA LYS A 31 18.54 11.34 20.58
C LYS A 31 18.64 12.67 19.81
N HIS A 32 18.74 12.61 18.49
CA HIS A 32 18.84 13.77 17.61
C HIS A 32 17.50 14.20 17.00
N HIS A 33 16.37 13.64 17.43
CA HIS A 33 15.03 13.92 16.90
C HIS A 33 14.93 13.68 15.38
N LEU A 34 15.54 12.59 14.92
CA LEU A 34 15.56 12.16 13.52
C LEU A 34 14.75 10.87 13.35
N ILE A 35 13.95 10.82 12.29
CA ILE A 35 13.26 9.59 11.87
C ILE A 35 14.24 8.65 11.17
N LEU A 36 13.91 7.37 11.14
CA LEU A 36 14.71 6.32 10.51
C LEU A 36 13.81 5.41 9.65
N ASP A 37 14.29 5.13 8.45
CA ASP A 37 13.78 4.12 7.53
C ASP A 37 14.94 3.15 7.23
N LEU A 38 14.69 1.84 7.30
CA LEU A 38 15.74 0.82 7.25
C LEU A 38 15.55 -0.10 6.04
N HIS A 39 16.52 -0.11 5.15
CA HIS A 39 16.57 -0.89 3.90
C HIS A 39 17.74 -1.87 3.92
N GLY A 40 17.73 -2.89 3.05
CA GLY A 40 18.74 -3.95 3.05
C GLY A 40 18.81 -4.64 4.41
N ILE A 41 17.65 -4.85 5.07
CA ILE A 41 17.55 -5.28 6.46
C ILE A 41 16.66 -6.52 6.60
N TYR A 42 16.86 -7.30 7.66
CA TYR A 42 15.95 -8.35 8.10
C TYR A 42 14.60 -7.80 8.57
N LYS A 43 13.57 -8.65 8.54
CA LYS A 43 12.20 -8.34 8.99
C LYS A 43 12.17 -7.61 10.36
N PRO A 44 11.23 -6.68 10.59
CA PRO A 44 11.07 -6.05 11.88
C PRO A 44 10.84 -7.10 12.98
N VAL A 45 11.39 -6.85 14.17
CA VAL A 45 11.24 -7.72 15.36
C VAL A 45 10.65 -6.96 16.55
N GLY A 46 9.88 -5.91 16.28
CA GLY A 46 9.28 -5.03 17.30
C GLY A 46 10.16 -3.84 17.72
N LEU A 47 11.29 -3.61 17.07
CA LEU A 47 12.20 -2.50 17.41
C LEU A 47 11.53 -1.13 17.23
N ASN A 48 10.57 -0.99 16.32
CA ASN A 48 9.72 0.20 16.16
C ASN A 48 8.83 0.49 17.38
N ARG A 49 8.55 -0.48 18.25
CA ARG A 49 7.90 -0.23 19.55
C ARG A 49 8.88 0.40 20.54
N THR A 50 10.11 -0.09 20.57
CA THR A 50 11.18 0.41 21.46
C THR A 50 11.66 1.79 21.01
N TYR A 51 11.81 1.98 19.70
CA TYR A 51 12.25 3.20 19.03
C TYR A 51 11.20 3.64 18.00
N PRO A 52 10.17 4.40 18.42
CA PRO A 52 9.09 4.84 17.53
C PRO A 52 9.53 5.86 16.47
N ASN A 53 10.78 6.33 16.52
CA ASN A 53 11.37 7.12 15.44
C ASN A 53 11.77 6.26 14.23
N ILE A 54 11.81 4.92 14.36
CA ILE A 54 11.88 4.02 13.20
C ILE A 54 10.48 3.93 12.61
N LEU A 55 10.26 4.59 11.47
CA LEU A 55 8.94 4.68 10.86
C LEU A 55 8.67 3.57 9.86
N ASN A 56 9.71 2.96 9.29
CA ASN A 56 9.53 1.90 8.32
C ASN A 56 10.74 0.97 8.16
N TYR A 57 10.48 -0.16 7.50
CA TYR A 57 11.45 -1.18 7.11
C TYR A 57 11.12 -1.69 5.71
N GLU A 58 12.11 -1.90 4.88
CA GLU A 58 11.98 -2.63 3.62
C GLU A 58 11.68 -4.11 3.90
N SER A 59 12.71 -4.98 3.88
CA SER A 59 12.63 -6.42 4.15
C SER A 59 11.48 -7.09 3.39
N VAL A 60 11.22 -6.63 2.17
CA VAL A 60 10.07 -7.01 1.36
C VAL A 60 10.52 -6.96 -0.09
N PHE A 61 10.02 -7.87 -0.93
CA PHE A 61 10.17 -7.78 -2.38
C PHE A 61 9.31 -6.62 -2.90
N GLY A 62 9.86 -5.40 -2.84
CA GLY A 62 9.14 -4.15 -3.03
C GLY A 62 8.90 -3.78 -4.50
N MET A 63 8.26 -2.63 -4.72
CA MET A 63 7.95 -2.17 -6.09
C MET A 63 9.19 -1.84 -6.93
N GLU A 64 10.35 -1.63 -6.30
CA GLU A 64 11.62 -1.49 -7.02
C GLU A 64 11.92 -2.69 -7.92
N GLU A 65 11.49 -3.89 -7.54
CA GLU A 65 11.75 -5.14 -8.27
C GLU A 65 11.14 -5.09 -9.67
N CYS A 66 10.06 -4.34 -9.88
CA CYS A 66 9.47 -4.12 -11.19
C CYS A 66 10.42 -3.43 -12.20
N ARG A 67 11.56 -2.90 -11.76
CA ARG A 67 12.60 -2.34 -12.64
C ARG A 67 13.40 -3.41 -13.38
N TRP A 68 13.53 -4.63 -12.84
CA TRP A 68 14.45 -5.65 -13.35
C TRP A 68 13.95 -7.10 -13.25
N THR A 69 12.88 -7.35 -12.51
CA THR A 69 12.33 -8.70 -12.31
C THR A 69 11.76 -9.30 -13.61
N GLU A 70 11.47 -10.59 -13.60
CA GLU A 70 10.81 -11.29 -14.71
C GLU A 70 9.30 -11.43 -14.44
N ALA A 71 8.49 -11.55 -15.50
CA ALA A 71 7.03 -11.70 -15.36
C ALA A 71 6.60 -12.93 -14.55
N LYS A 72 7.46 -13.96 -14.44
CA LYS A 72 7.24 -15.13 -13.58
C LYS A 72 7.26 -14.82 -12.09
N ASN A 73 7.90 -13.71 -11.70
CA ASN A 73 7.95 -13.22 -10.33
C ASN A 73 6.69 -12.38 -10.10
N ASP A 74 5.59 -13.09 -9.89
CA ASP A 74 4.22 -12.59 -9.86
C ASP A 74 3.96 -11.60 -8.70
N MET A 75 4.04 -10.29 -8.98
CA MET A 75 3.82 -9.25 -7.98
C MET A 75 2.38 -9.21 -7.45
N PRO A 76 1.30 -9.29 -8.26
CA PRO A 76 -0.06 -9.30 -7.71
C PRO A 76 -0.34 -10.51 -6.80
N LEU A 77 0.27 -11.68 -7.06
CA LEU A 77 0.24 -12.80 -6.11
C LEU A 77 1.00 -12.47 -4.83
N TYR A 78 2.21 -11.91 -4.95
CA TYR A 78 3.03 -11.52 -3.80
C TYR A 78 2.31 -10.50 -2.91
N ASP A 79 1.69 -9.48 -3.49
CA ASP A 79 1.01 -8.37 -2.82
C ASP A 79 -0.20 -8.81 -1.99
N VAL A 80 -0.86 -9.92 -2.36
CA VAL A 80 -1.93 -10.55 -1.58
C VAL A 80 -1.46 -11.75 -0.73
N THR A 81 -0.16 -11.98 -0.67
CA THR A 81 0.46 -13.05 0.13
C THR A 81 1.23 -12.46 1.31
N PHE A 82 2.14 -11.52 1.06
CA PHE A 82 3.01 -10.98 2.11
C PHE A 82 2.28 -10.25 3.25
N PRO A 83 1.07 -9.65 3.07
CA PRO A 83 0.31 -9.08 4.18
C PRO A 83 0.01 -10.11 5.29
N TYR A 84 -0.11 -11.39 4.93
CA TYR A 84 -0.36 -12.50 5.85
C TYR A 84 0.92 -13.12 6.43
N ILE A 85 2.10 -12.69 5.97
CA ILE A 85 3.39 -13.29 6.31
C ILE A 85 4.35 -12.20 6.84
N ARG A 86 4.93 -11.41 5.93
CA ARG A 86 5.92 -10.38 6.24
C ARG A 86 5.34 -9.23 7.05
N MET A 87 4.10 -8.80 6.75
CA MET A 87 3.50 -7.65 7.43
C MET A 87 3.05 -7.97 8.86
N MET A 88 2.94 -9.25 9.23
CA MET A 88 2.75 -9.65 10.64
C MET A 88 3.94 -9.23 11.52
N ALA A 89 5.14 -9.13 10.95
CA ALA A 89 6.34 -8.74 11.68
C ALA A 89 6.42 -7.24 11.96
N GLY A 90 5.75 -6.42 11.14
CA GLY A 90 5.72 -4.97 11.27
C GLY A 90 5.54 -4.27 9.92
N GLN A 91 5.70 -2.94 9.97
CA GLN A 91 5.51 -2.02 8.85
C GLN A 91 6.40 -2.34 7.64
N VAL A 92 5.97 -1.87 6.47
CA VAL A 92 6.64 -2.13 5.19
C VAL A 92 6.85 -0.85 4.38
N ASP A 93 8.07 -0.63 3.90
CA ASP A 93 8.37 0.29 2.81
C ASP A 93 8.33 -0.49 1.50
N PHE A 94 7.11 -0.69 0.99
CA PHE A 94 6.90 -1.35 -0.30
C PHE A 94 7.18 -0.42 -1.49
N THR A 95 7.22 0.90 -1.26
CA THR A 95 7.35 1.95 -2.29
C THR A 95 6.24 1.96 -3.37
N PRO A 96 4.95 2.05 -3.00
CA PRO A 96 3.85 2.03 -3.98
C PRO A 96 3.75 3.32 -4.80
N GLY A 97 2.78 3.35 -5.72
CA GLY A 97 2.35 4.56 -6.40
C GLY A 97 2.79 4.68 -7.86
N ALA A 98 3.11 3.56 -8.51
CA ALA A 98 3.40 3.57 -9.95
C ALA A 98 2.18 4.08 -10.75
N MET A 99 2.42 5.05 -11.63
CA MET A 99 1.40 5.63 -12.52
C MET A 99 1.31 4.88 -13.85
N ARG A 100 2.36 4.12 -14.20
CA ARG A 100 2.31 3.14 -15.28
C ARG A 100 1.99 1.76 -14.74
N ASN A 101 0.97 1.13 -15.31
CA ASN A 101 0.44 -0.13 -14.84
C ASN A 101 0.33 -1.10 -16.01
N GLY A 102 0.69 -2.37 -15.79
CA GLY A 102 0.72 -3.41 -16.81
C GLY A 102 -0.17 -4.58 -16.44
N THR A 103 -1.00 -5.02 -17.39
CA THR A 103 -1.75 -6.27 -17.30
C THR A 103 -0.78 -7.45 -17.35
N ARG A 104 -1.29 -8.66 -17.03
CA ARG A 104 -0.51 -9.90 -17.06
C ARG A 104 0.23 -10.10 -18.40
N ASP A 105 -0.38 -9.69 -19.50
CA ASP A 105 0.13 -9.96 -20.85
C ASP A 105 1.01 -8.84 -21.42
N ASN A 106 0.90 -7.60 -20.90
CA ASN A 106 1.59 -6.44 -21.48
C ASN A 106 2.69 -5.85 -20.58
N TRP A 107 2.86 -6.39 -19.37
CA TRP A 107 3.90 -5.96 -18.46
C TRP A 107 5.30 -6.39 -18.94
N LYS A 108 6.28 -5.51 -18.75
CA LYS A 108 7.70 -5.82 -18.90
C LYS A 108 8.53 -4.95 -17.97
N ALA A 109 9.65 -5.48 -17.49
CA ALA A 109 10.62 -4.71 -16.74
C ALA A 109 11.26 -3.62 -17.61
N ILE A 110 11.32 -2.40 -17.08
CA ILE A 110 12.04 -1.28 -17.68
C ILE A 110 12.72 -0.51 -16.56
N TYR A 111 14.04 -0.61 -16.48
CA TYR A 111 14.80 -0.06 -15.36
C TYR A 111 14.61 1.45 -15.13
N THR A 112 14.65 2.23 -16.21
CA THR A 112 14.56 3.71 -16.17
C THR A 112 13.13 4.23 -16.14
N LYS A 113 12.16 3.38 -16.51
CA LYS A 113 10.75 3.70 -16.66
C LYS A 113 9.89 2.51 -16.17
N PRO A 114 9.98 2.14 -14.87
CA PRO A 114 9.32 0.95 -14.34
C PRO A 114 7.79 1.02 -14.48
N ILE A 115 7.18 -0.15 -14.58
CA ILE A 115 5.74 -0.33 -14.71
C ILE A 115 5.34 -1.27 -13.57
N SER A 116 4.29 -0.99 -12.82
CA SER A 116 3.79 -1.99 -11.85
C SER A 116 3.07 -3.11 -12.60
N MET A 117 3.11 -4.33 -12.08
CA MET A 117 2.16 -5.37 -12.49
C MET A 117 0.80 -5.10 -11.83
N GLY A 118 -0.30 -5.41 -12.52
CA GLY A 118 -1.66 -5.14 -12.06
C GLY A 118 -2.14 -3.75 -12.42
N THR A 119 -3.25 -3.31 -11.83
CA THR A 119 -3.94 -2.08 -12.24
C THR A 119 -3.52 -0.83 -11.46
N ARG A 120 -3.95 0.34 -11.94
CA ARG A 120 -3.87 1.61 -11.23
C ARG A 120 -4.49 1.53 -9.84
N CYS A 121 -5.65 0.89 -9.71
CA CYS A 121 -6.33 0.78 -8.43
C CYS A 121 -5.69 -0.26 -7.50
N HIS A 122 -4.95 -1.24 -8.03
CA HIS A 122 -4.07 -2.09 -7.22
C HIS A 122 -3.00 -1.24 -6.51
N GLN A 123 -2.32 -0.36 -7.26
CA GLN A 123 -1.31 0.56 -6.70
C GLN A 123 -1.89 1.55 -5.69
N ALA A 124 -3.11 2.03 -5.92
CA ALA A 124 -3.80 2.86 -4.92
C ALA A 124 -4.12 2.08 -3.65
N ALA A 125 -4.55 0.82 -3.78
CA ALA A 125 -4.92 -0.02 -2.65
C ALA A 125 -3.74 -0.36 -1.74
N CYS A 126 -2.51 -0.36 -2.28
CA CYS A 126 -1.28 -0.50 -1.50
C CYS A 126 -1.22 0.48 -0.31
N TYR A 127 -1.65 1.73 -0.48
CA TYR A 127 -1.63 2.75 0.59
C TYR A 127 -2.56 2.45 1.77
N ILE A 128 -3.52 1.53 1.61
CA ILE A 128 -4.43 1.12 2.69
C ILE A 128 -4.14 -0.31 3.16
N VAL A 129 -3.82 -1.22 2.26
CA VAL A 129 -3.51 -2.60 2.63
C VAL A 129 -2.17 -2.68 3.36
N GLN A 130 -1.14 -2.04 2.80
CA GLN A 130 0.23 -2.10 3.30
C GLN A 130 0.41 -1.09 4.44
N ASP A 131 0.79 -1.58 5.63
CA ASP A 131 1.00 -0.72 6.80
C ASP A 131 2.32 0.05 6.68
N SER A 132 2.23 1.33 6.34
CA SER A 132 3.37 2.16 5.93
C SER A 132 3.23 3.60 6.46
N PRO A 133 3.64 3.88 7.72
CA PRO A 133 3.58 5.23 8.30
C PRO A 133 4.45 6.26 7.60
N PHE A 134 5.49 5.78 6.93
CA PHE A 134 6.35 6.56 6.04
C PHE A 134 6.31 5.91 4.67
N THR A 135 5.43 6.42 3.81
CA THR A 135 5.12 5.83 2.50
C THR A 135 5.57 6.72 1.36
N MET A 136 5.87 6.11 0.22
CA MET A 136 6.45 6.78 -0.94
C MET A 136 5.39 7.09 -1.99
N LEU A 137 5.69 8.10 -2.82
CA LEU A 137 5.11 8.32 -4.14
C LEU A 137 6.21 7.92 -5.14
N ALA A 138 6.22 6.67 -5.58
CA ALA A 138 7.38 6.10 -6.28
C ALA A 138 7.61 6.59 -7.72
N ASP A 139 6.64 7.26 -8.34
CA ASP A 139 6.74 7.72 -9.73
C ASP A 139 7.25 9.16 -9.85
N THR A 140 7.51 9.60 -11.08
CA THR A 140 7.95 10.95 -11.37
C THR A 140 6.84 11.97 -11.12
N PRO A 141 7.16 13.19 -10.65
CA PRO A 141 6.18 14.28 -10.52
C PRO A 141 5.40 14.54 -11.81
N THR A 142 6.06 14.46 -12.98
CA THR A 142 5.41 14.63 -14.29
C THR A 142 4.28 13.63 -14.53
N ASN A 143 4.44 12.36 -14.13
CA ASN A 143 3.39 11.36 -14.26
C ASN A 143 2.23 11.62 -13.29
N TYR A 144 2.53 12.10 -12.08
CA TYR A 144 1.50 12.48 -11.11
C TYR A 144 0.71 13.72 -11.54
N GLU A 145 1.38 14.73 -12.10
CA GLU A 145 0.76 15.96 -12.61
C GLU A 145 -0.13 15.69 -13.83
N ALA A 146 0.23 14.70 -14.66
CA ALA A 146 -0.57 14.30 -15.81
C ALA A 146 -1.93 13.69 -15.44
N ASP A 147 -2.10 13.22 -14.20
CA ASP A 147 -3.33 12.62 -13.69
C ASP A 147 -3.68 13.18 -12.30
N GLU A 148 -3.99 14.48 -12.27
CA GLU A 148 -4.33 15.22 -11.05
C GLU A 148 -5.48 14.57 -10.23
N PRO A 149 -6.59 14.09 -10.82
CA PRO A 149 -7.67 13.47 -10.05
C PRO A 149 -7.21 12.26 -9.24
N TYR A 150 -6.43 11.36 -9.84
CA TYR A 150 -5.86 10.21 -9.15
C TYR A 150 -4.85 10.65 -8.09
N THR A 151 -3.92 11.53 -8.45
CA THR A 151 -2.86 12.01 -7.55
C THR A 151 -3.43 12.68 -6.31
N ARG A 152 -4.43 13.57 -6.46
CA ARG A 152 -5.13 14.19 -5.32
C ARG A 152 -5.86 13.16 -4.46
N TYR A 153 -6.39 12.09 -5.06
CA TYR A 153 -7.02 11.02 -4.31
C TYR A 153 -6.00 10.33 -3.40
N ILE A 154 -4.89 9.82 -3.94
CA ILE A 154 -3.89 9.09 -3.15
C ILE A 154 -3.17 10.00 -2.14
N ALA A 155 -2.90 11.26 -2.50
CA ALA A 155 -2.28 12.23 -1.61
C ALA A 155 -3.19 12.63 -0.42
N SER A 156 -4.49 12.35 -0.51
CA SER A 156 -5.45 12.61 0.58
C SER A 156 -5.59 11.47 1.58
N LEU A 157 -4.91 10.33 1.34
CA LEU A 157 -4.97 9.17 2.23
C LEU A 157 -4.06 9.39 3.46
N PRO A 158 -4.55 9.10 4.68
CA PRO A 158 -3.71 9.10 5.87
C PRO A 158 -2.67 7.98 5.82
N VAL A 159 -1.55 8.17 6.51
CA VAL A 159 -0.49 7.15 6.66
C VAL A 159 -0.49 6.49 8.04
N VAL A 160 -1.23 7.05 9.01
CA VAL A 160 -1.37 6.50 10.37
C VAL A 160 -2.84 6.48 10.76
N PHE A 161 -3.28 5.35 11.29
CA PHE A 161 -4.67 5.04 11.59
C PHE A 161 -4.86 4.69 13.06
N ASP A 162 -6.08 4.91 13.57
CA ASP A 162 -6.44 4.68 14.96
C ASP A 162 -6.99 3.26 15.18
N LYS A 163 -7.51 2.64 14.12
CA LYS A 163 -8.02 1.26 14.12
C LYS A 163 -7.85 0.62 12.75
N THR A 164 -7.54 -0.66 12.71
CA THR A 164 -7.51 -1.47 11.49
C THR A 164 -8.37 -2.72 11.71
N ILE A 165 -9.12 -3.10 10.68
CA ILE A 165 -9.80 -4.40 10.57
C ILE A 165 -9.55 -4.97 9.17
N VAL A 166 -9.65 -6.29 9.02
CA VAL A 166 -9.51 -6.99 7.73
C VAL A 166 -10.83 -7.72 7.46
N PRO A 167 -11.82 -7.07 6.80
CA PRO A 167 -13.16 -7.64 6.68
C PRO A 167 -13.24 -8.91 5.83
N GLN A 168 -12.37 -9.04 4.83
CA GLN A 168 -12.35 -10.17 3.89
C GLN A 168 -10.92 -10.45 3.43
N GLY A 169 -10.60 -11.71 3.18
CA GLY A 169 -9.28 -12.07 2.68
C GLY A 169 -9.06 -13.58 2.57
N GLU A 170 -8.23 -13.96 1.61
CA GLU A 170 -7.71 -15.31 1.45
C GLU A 170 -6.27 -15.21 0.93
N ILE A 171 -5.32 -15.79 1.66
CA ILE A 171 -3.89 -15.70 1.35
C ILE A 171 -3.61 -16.16 -0.09
N GLY A 172 -2.87 -15.35 -0.85
CA GLY A 172 -2.54 -15.63 -2.25
C GLY A 172 -3.68 -15.36 -3.24
N LYS A 173 -4.86 -14.95 -2.77
CA LYS A 173 -6.00 -14.61 -3.63
C LYS A 173 -6.41 -13.15 -3.54
N TYR A 174 -6.72 -12.66 -2.35
CA TYR A 174 -7.15 -11.28 -2.16
C TYR A 174 -7.08 -10.86 -0.69
N ILE A 175 -7.13 -9.55 -0.45
CA ILE A 175 -7.26 -8.96 0.88
C ILE A 175 -8.08 -7.69 0.78
N VAL A 176 -8.96 -7.46 1.76
CA VAL A 176 -9.66 -6.20 1.98
C VAL A 176 -9.33 -5.72 3.39
N THR A 177 -8.79 -4.52 3.48
CA THR A 177 -8.42 -3.87 4.75
C THR A 177 -9.24 -2.60 4.92
N ALA A 178 -9.80 -2.38 6.10
CA ALA A 178 -10.46 -1.13 6.46
C ALA A 178 -9.76 -0.49 7.66
N ARG A 179 -9.37 0.78 7.51
CA ARG A 179 -8.65 1.55 8.52
C ARG A 179 -9.42 2.80 8.90
N LYS A 180 -9.44 3.15 10.18
CA LYS A 180 -10.15 4.31 10.73
C LYS A 180 -9.17 5.43 11.06
N LYS A 181 -9.52 6.67 10.71
CA LYS A 181 -8.84 7.88 11.19
C LYS A 181 -9.88 8.90 11.66
N GLY A 182 -9.88 9.21 12.96
CA GLY A 182 -10.92 10.02 13.56
C GLY A 182 -12.30 9.37 13.38
N ASN A 183 -13.17 10.01 12.61
CA ASN A 183 -14.51 9.52 12.27
C ASN A 183 -14.60 8.86 10.90
N ASP A 184 -13.55 8.98 10.10
CA ASP A 184 -13.52 8.53 8.71
C ASP A 184 -12.90 7.14 8.60
N TRP A 185 -13.30 6.41 7.56
CA TRP A 185 -12.77 5.10 7.24
C TRP A 185 -12.18 5.09 5.83
N TYR A 186 -11.17 4.25 5.65
CA TYR A 186 -10.46 4.06 4.40
C TYR A 186 -10.38 2.56 4.14
N VAL A 187 -10.98 2.11 3.05
CA VAL A 187 -11.06 0.70 2.69
C VAL A 187 -10.26 0.46 1.43
N GLY A 188 -9.32 -0.47 1.46
CA GLY A 188 -8.53 -0.86 0.29
C GLY A 188 -8.65 -2.34 0.05
N GLY A 189 -8.75 -2.75 -1.21
CA GLY A 189 -8.73 -4.15 -1.58
C GLY A 189 -7.80 -4.42 -2.75
N GLN A 190 -7.08 -5.53 -2.68
CA GLN A 190 -6.19 -6.03 -3.73
C GLN A 190 -6.56 -7.46 -4.09
N SER A 191 -6.40 -7.79 -5.36
CA SER A 191 -6.56 -9.14 -5.90
C SER A 191 -5.27 -9.63 -6.53
N ASN A 192 -5.07 -10.95 -6.53
CA ASN A 192 -4.19 -11.61 -7.49
C ASN A 192 -4.75 -11.46 -8.93
N TRP A 193 -4.15 -12.16 -9.88
CA TRP A 193 -4.59 -12.17 -11.27
C TRP A 193 -5.94 -12.83 -11.55
N ASP A 194 -6.57 -13.49 -10.58
CA ASP A 194 -7.92 -14.00 -10.78
C ASP A 194 -8.92 -12.86 -10.57
N GLU A 195 -9.61 -12.48 -11.64
CA GLU A 195 -10.69 -11.50 -11.60
C GLU A 195 -11.78 -11.92 -10.60
N ARG A 196 -12.31 -10.96 -9.84
CA ARG A 196 -13.28 -11.25 -8.79
C ARG A 196 -14.28 -10.13 -8.56
N THR A 197 -15.44 -10.50 -8.03
CA THR A 197 -16.43 -9.55 -7.52
C THR A 197 -16.65 -9.81 -6.04
N LEU A 198 -16.43 -8.78 -5.22
CA LEU A 198 -16.63 -8.82 -3.78
C LEU A 198 -17.95 -8.11 -3.42
N THR A 199 -18.59 -8.55 -2.34
CA THR A 199 -19.69 -7.81 -1.72
C THR A 199 -19.20 -7.31 -0.37
N LEU A 200 -18.94 -6.00 -0.27
CA LEU A 200 -18.51 -5.37 0.97
C LEU A 200 -19.70 -4.95 1.82
N LYS A 201 -19.64 -5.30 3.10
CA LYS A 201 -20.58 -4.79 4.12
C LYS A 201 -19.90 -3.69 4.90
N PHE A 202 -20.66 -2.66 5.26
CA PHE A 202 -20.16 -1.51 6.02
C PHE A 202 -20.62 -1.53 7.49
N ASP A 203 -20.86 -2.72 8.04
CA ASP A 203 -21.34 -2.93 9.42
C ASP A 203 -20.34 -2.51 10.52
N PHE A 204 -19.10 -2.19 10.14
CA PHE A 204 -18.10 -1.58 11.02
C PHE A 204 -18.28 -0.06 11.21
N LEU A 205 -19.14 0.58 10.42
CA LEU A 205 -19.47 2.00 10.59
C LEU A 205 -20.35 2.21 11.82
N THR A 206 -20.24 3.39 12.42
CA THR A 206 -21.23 3.82 13.42
C THR A 206 -22.49 4.31 12.72
N ASP A 207 -23.58 4.47 13.47
CA ASP A 207 -24.82 5.01 12.92
C ASP A 207 -24.63 6.42 12.33
N GLY A 208 -25.34 6.67 11.23
CA GLY A 208 -25.25 7.89 10.42
C GLY A 208 -24.93 7.65 8.95
N ASP A 209 -24.99 8.73 8.17
CA ASP A 209 -24.68 8.73 6.74
C ASP A 209 -23.22 9.14 6.49
N TYR A 210 -22.63 8.50 5.49
CA TYR A 210 -21.26 8.74 5.05
C TYR A 210 -21.23 9.02 3.55
N GLU A 211 -20.31 9.89 3.12
CA GLU A 211 -19.93 9.98 1.71
C GLU A 211 -18.86 8.91 1.41
N ALA A 212 -19.18 7.97 0.52
CA ALA A 212 -18.21 7.04 -0.02
C ALA A 212 -17.65 7.58 -1.35
N ILE A 213 -16.35 7.84 -1.39
CA ILE A 213 -15.59 8.23 -2.58
C ILE A 213 -14.77 7.00 -3.02
N VAL A 214 -15.28 6.30 -4.02
CA VAL A 214 -14.79 5.00 -4.49
C VAL A 214 -13.88 5.20 -5.70
N LEU A 215 -12.61 4.84 -5.56
CA LEU A 215 -11.65 4.65 -6.64
C LEU A 215 -11.60 3.16 -6.99
N LYS A 216 -12.00 2.77 -8.19
CA LYS A 216 -12.09 1.36 -8.61
C LYS A 216 -11.59 1.16 -10.03
N ASP A 217 -11.23 -0.09 -10.33
CA ASP A 217 -10.88 -0.52 -11.68
C ASP A 217 -11.97 -0.09 -12.68
N GLY A 218 -11.53 0.45 -13.81
CA GLY A 218 -12.41 0.78 -14.91
C GLY A 218 -12.84 -0.47 -15.68
N ILE A 219 -13.90 -0.35 -16.48
CA ILE A 219 -14.47 -1.50 -17.21
C ILE A 219 -13.47 -2.16 -18.17
N ASN A 220 -12.43 -1.42 -18.60
CA ASN A 220 -11.41 -1.90 -19.52
C ASN A 220 -10.09 -2.27 -18.81
N ALA A 221 -10.05 -2.33 -17.48
CA ALA A 221 -8.82 -2.49 -16.71
C ALA A 221 -8.05 -3.80 -17.01
N ASN A 222 -8.74 -4.85 -17.46
CA ASN A 222 -8.11 -6.09 -17.92
C ASN A 222 -7.28 -5.93 -19.21
N HIS A 223 -7.51 -4.86 -19.99
CA HIS A 223 -6.78 -4.55 -21.22
C HIS A 223 -5.88 -3.33 -21.06
N ASP A 224 -6.39 -2.29 -20.41
CA ASP A 224 -5.69 -1.07 -20.07
C ASP A 224 -5.62 -0.95 -18.54
N ALA A 225 -4.53 -1.44 -17.96
CA ALA A 225 -4.34 -1.49 -16.51
C ALA A 225 -4.35 -0.09 -15.85
N GLU A 226 -4.19 1.00 -16.62
CA GLU A 226 -4.30 2.36 -16.12
C GLU A 226 -5.76 2.84 -16.01
N ASN A 227 -6.72 2.11 -16.60
CA ASN A 227 -8.12 2.48 -16.64
C ASN A 227 -8.77 2.38 -15.24
N TYR A 228 -9.21 3.51 -14.70
CA TYR A 228 -9.91 3.58 -13.42
C TYR A 228 -11.14 4.49 -13.48
N LYS A 229 -11.95 4.45 -12.42
CA LYS A 229 -13.04 5.39 -12.20
C LYS A 229 -13.09 5.84 -10.74
N ILE A 230 -13.36 7.14 -10.53
CA ILE A 230 -13.74 7.67 -9.22
C ILE A 230 -15.23 7.98 -9.25
N GLU A 231 -15.98 7.47 -8.28
CA GLU A 231 -17.40 7.74 -8.13
C GLU A 231 -17.77 8.01 -6.67
N LYS A 232 -18.90 8.67 -6.47
CA LYS A 232 -19.42 9.05 -5.16
C LYS A 232 -20.76 8.41 -4.91
N SER A 233 -20.99 7.99 -3.67
CA SER A 233 -22.28 7.48 -3.21
C SER A 233 -22.49 7.82 -1.74
N VAL A 234 -23.73 7.70 -1.26
CA VAL A 234 -24.06 7.78 0.17
C VAL A 234 -24.27 6.37 0.68
N ILE A 235 -23.61 6.05 1.79
CA ILE A 235 -23.71 4.74 2.46
C ILE A 235 -23.92 4.92 3.96
N ASN A 236 -24.37 3.87 4.62
CA ASN A 236 -24.46 3.77 6.07
C ASN A 236 -24.08 2.36 6.54
N GLN A 237 -24.18 2.11 7.84
CA GLN A 237 -23.83 0.82 8.46
C GLN A 237 -24.60 -0.40 7.92
N LYS A 238 -25.72 -0.20 7.22
CA LYS A 238 -26.54 -1.27 6.61
C LYS A 238 -26.28 -1.42 5.11
N SER A 239 -25.44 -0.58 4.51
CA SER A 239 -25.14 -0.64 3.08
C SER A 239 -24.29 -1.86 2.75
N GLU A 240 -24.53 -2.39 1.56
CA GLU A 240 -23.65 -3.36 0.90
C GLU A 240 -23.25 -2.80 -0.47
N MET A 241 -22.01 -3.02 -0.87
CA MET A 241 -21.48 -2.57 -2.17
C MET A 241 -20.83 -3.73 -2.90
N LYS A 242 -21.29 -4.00 -4.13
CA LYS A 242 -20.62 -4.93 -5.03
C LYS A 242 -19.47 -4.22 -5.73
N ILE A 243 -18.26 -4.74 -5.58
CA ILE A 243 -17.05 -4.17 -6.16
C ILE A 243 -16.40 -5.23 -7.03
N HIS A 244 -16.25 -4.90 -8.30
CA HIS A 244 -15.51 -5.70 -9.25
C HIS A 244 -14.03 -5.31 -9.19
N LEU A 245 -13.15 -6.30 -9.13
CA LEU A 245 -11.70 -6.16 -9.21
C LEU A 245 -11.25 -6.88 -10.49
N ALA A 246 -10.56 -6.15 -11.35
CA ALA A 246 -9.95 -6.69 -12.55
C ALA A 246 -8.82 -7.68 -12.19
N SER A 247 -8.29 -8.38 -13.19
CA SER A 247 -7.12 -9.25 -13.04
C SER A 247 -5.91 -8.44 -12.54
N GLY A 248 -5.39 -8.79 -11.35
CA GLY A 248 -4.33 -8.02 -10.68
C GLY A 248 -4.81 -6.64 -10.22
N GLY A 249 -6.12 -6.49 -10.03
CA GLY A 249 -6.78 -5.23 -9.75
C GLY A 249 -6.95 -4.91 -8.29
N GLY A 250 -7.74 -3.87 -8.03
CA GLY A 250 -8.00 -3.37 -6.69
C GLY A 250 -8.98 -2.20 -6.63
N PHE A 251 -9.16 -1.67 -5.43
CA PHE A 251 -9.97 -0.48 -5.20
C PHE A 251 -9.57 0.22 -3.90
N VAL A 252 -9.94 1.49 -3.78
CA VAL A 252 -9.88 2.27 -2.53
C VAL A 252 -11.21 2.99 -2.32
N ILE A 253 -11.68 3.08 -1.08
CA ILE A 253 -12.86 3.83 -0.69
C ILE A 253 -12.49 4.74 0.47
N LYS A 254 -12.70 6.04 0.31
CA LYS A 254 -12.75 6.97 1.44
C LYS A 254 -14.20 7.06 1.88
N VAL A 255 -14.48 6.75 3.14
CA VAL A 255 -15.80 6.79 3.76
C VAL A 255 -15.78 7.91 4.79
N ILE A 256 -16.25 9.08 4.37
CA ILE A 256 -16.17 10.33 5.13
C ILE A 256 -17.48 10.57 5.86
N LYS A 257 -17.42 10.79 7.17
CA LYS A 257 -18.63 11.06 7.96
C LYS A 257 -19.23 12.40 7.54
N LYS A 258 -20.54 12.42 7.25
CA LYS A 258 -21.28 13.67 6.99
C LYS A 258 -21.64 14.40 8.27
#